data_AF-A0A8T0HRV9-F1
#
_entry.id   AF-A0A8T0HRV9-F1
#
_cell.length_a   1.000
_cell.length_b   1.000
_cell.length_c   1.000
_cell.angle_alpha   90.00
_cell.angle_beta   90.00
_cell.angle_gamma   90.00
#
_symmetry.space_group_name_H-M   'P 1'
#
loop_
_entity.id
_entity.type
_entity.pdbx_description
1 polymer ?
#
loop_
_entity_poly.entity_id
_entity_poly.type
_entity_poly.pdbx_seq_one_letter_code
_entity_poly.pdbx_strand_id
1 'polypeptide(L)'
;MNQSGSSSEYGIKSILCLATHSLGVSQGLWGQRAGLVSQYGSMLGAGNQQVRNVMVEVTNDNLERAIRKMKRRLKDDNGIKLLRERQYFRKPSELKVLARKERDKRIAEKAFRAKLKWITARQAKLIREALLHHTSSYLSRSLYISTIAECLRTLSLPAPTQIQ
;
A
#
# COMPACT_ATOMS: atom_id res chain seq x y z
N MET A 1 14.65 25.41 21.66
CA MET A 1 15.91 25.27 20.90
C MET A 1 16.23 23.79 20.80
N ASN A 2 16.22 23.28 19.56
CA ASN A 2 17.00 22.20 18.93
C ASN A 2 17.53 21.05 19.83
N GLN A 3 17.46 19.76 19.48
CA GLN A 3 17.88 19.17 18.20
C GLN A 3 17.23 17.80 17.91
N SER A 4 17.18 17.51 16.62
CA SER A 4 16.80 16.29 15.92
C SER A 4 18.01 15.37 15.62
N GLY A 5 17.78 14.05 15.51
CA GLY A 5 18.64 13.07 14.82
C GLY A 5 18.23 11.65 15.24
N SER A 6 17.55 10.82 14.44
CA SER A 6 17.82 10.17 13.15
C SER A 6 18.73 8.92 13.23
N SER A 7 18.17 7.77 12.81
CA SER A 7 18.86 6.53 12.34
C SER A 7 19.60 5.74 13.43
N SER A 8 19.73 4.41 13.43
CA SER A 8 19.39 3.29 12.55
C SER A 8 19.74 2.00 13.33
N GLU A 9 19.54 0.82 12.74
CA GLU A 9 20.08 -0.50 13.14
C GLU A 9 19.19 -1.43 13.97
N TYR A 10 18.20 -2.03 13.30
CA TYR A 10 17.73 -3.37 13.68
C TYR A 10 18.73 -4.41 13.17
N GLY A 11 19.71 -4.74 14.02
CA GLY A 11 20.61 -5.88 13.83
C GLY A 11 19.93 -7.19 14.24
N ILE A 12 19.70 -8.06 13.25
CA ILE A 12 19.26 -9.44 13.45
C ILE A 12 20.40 -10.20 14.14
N LYS A 13 20.27 -10.48 15.44
CA LYS A 13 21.18 -11.36 16.18
C LYS A 13 20.58 -12.76 16.27
N SER A 14 21.18 -13.65 15.50
CA SER A 14 21.07 -15.10 15.61
C SER A 14 21.46 -15.58 17.01
N ILE A 15 20.63 -16.40 17.64
CA ILE A 15 21.03 -17.22 18.79
C ILE A 15 20.50 -18.64 18.55
N LEU A 16 21.44 -19.54 18.25
CA LEU A 16 21.29 -21.00 18.36
C LEU A 16 20.82 -21.35 19.77
N CYS A 17 19.80 -22.20 19.88
CA CYS A 17 19.44 -22.86 21.14
C CYS A 17 20.08 -24.26 21.15
N LEU A 18 21.15 -24.42 21.93
CA LEU A 18 21.78 -25.70 22.23
C LEU A 18 20.91 -26.48 23.22
N ALA A 19 20.58 -27.71 22.85
CA ALA A 19 19.89 -28.68 23.69
C ALA A 19 20.75 -29.04 24.91
N THR A 20 20.15 -28.97 26.11
CA THR A 20 20.67 -29.63 27.31
C THR A 20 19.72 -30.74 27.69
N HIS A 21 20.17 -31.99 27.50
CA HIS A 21 19.63 -33.13 28.20
C HIS A 21 20.47 -33.30 29.47
N SER A 22 19.84 -33.27 30.65
CA SER A 22 20.38 -33.95 31.82
C SER A 22 19.25 -34.42 32.73
N LEU A 23 19.38 -35.69 33.11
CA LEU A 23 18.42 -36.54 33.78
C LEU A 23 18.13 -36.13 35.22
N GLY A 24 16.86 -36.27 35.62
CA GLY A 24 16.45 -37.03 36.81
C GLY A 24 16.67 -36.42 38.20
N VAL A 25 15.58 -35.94 38.82
CA VAL A 25 15.27 -36.18 40.25
C VAL A 25 13.76 -36.36 40.39
N SER A 26 13.36 -37.51 40.93
CA SER A 26 12.00 -37.81 41.38
C SER A 26 11.87 -37.48 42.87
N GLN A 27 10.74 -36.89 43.29
CA GLN A 27 10.02 -37.18 44.54
C GLN A 27 8.90 -36.16 44.77
N GLY A 28 7.74 -36.63 45.28
CA GLY A 28 6.80 -35.79 46.02
C GLY A 28 5.50 -35.43 45.30
N LEU A 29 4.58 -36.39 45.26
CA LEU A 29 3.14 -36.14 45.22
C LEU A 29 2.75 -35.28 46.44
N TRP A 30 1.81 -34.34 46.24
CA TRP A 30 1.20 -33.43 47.23
C TRP A 30 2.01 -32.18 47.59
N GLY A 31 1.74 -31.09 46.85
CA GLY A 31 2.21 -29.78 47.25
C GLY A 31 1.72 -28.66 46.34
N GLN A 32 0.58 -28.09 46.70
CA GLN A 32 0.14 -26.74 46.31
C GLN A 32 -0.52 -26.57 44.93
N ARG A 33 -1.83 -26.82 44.98
CA ARG A 33 -2.89 -25.95 44.44
C ARG A 33 -2.45 -24.47 44.30
N ALA A 34 -2.05 -24.07 43.10
CA ALA A 34 -2.00 -22.67 42.69
C ALA A 34 -2.32 -22.59 41.20
N GLY A 35 -3.42 -21.92 40.85
CA GLY A 35 -3.60 -21.38 39.50
C GLY A 35 -4.60 -22.06 38.56
N LEU A 36 -5.66 -22.71 39.04
CA LEU A 36 -6.93 -22.71 38.27
C LEU A 36 -7.61 -21.35 38.43
N VAL A 37 -6.95 -20.30 37.94
CA VAL A 37 -7.51 -18.94 37.88
C VAL A 37 -7.94 -18.68 36.44
N SER A 38 -9.26 -18.71 36.27
CA SER A 38 -10.02 -17.86 35.34
C SER A 38 -9.70 -17.98 33.85
N GLN A 39 -10.05 -19.11 33.23
CA GLN A 39 -10.22 -19.19 31.77
C GLN A 39 -11.58 -18.65 31.26
N TYR A 40 -12.38 -17.98 32.11
CA TYR A 40 -13.65 -17.36 31.72
C TYR A 40 -13.57 -15.83 31.58
N GLY A 41 -12.39 -15.23 31.79
CA GLY A 41 -12.18 -13.78 31.85
C GLY A 41 -12.23 -13.00 30.52
N SER A 42 -12.71 -13.58 29.42
CA SER A 42 -12.78 -12.87 28.12
C SER A 42 -14.15 -12.91 27.45
N MET A 43 -15.19 -13.41 28.13
CA MET A 43 -16.53 -13.54 27.53
C MET A 43 -17.38 -12.27 27.61
N LEU A 44 -16.94 -11.26 28.36
CA LEU A 44 -17.64 -9.97 28.46
C LEU A 44 -16.76 -8.89 27.83
N GLY A 45 -16.85 -8.80 26.51
CA GLY A 45 -16.49 -7.56 25.82
C GLY A 45 -17.41 -6.45 26.32
N ALA A 46 -17.00 -5.80 27.42
CA ALA A 46 -17.50 -4.50 27.84
C ALA A 46 -17.14 -3.51 26.73
N GLY A 47 -17.95 -3.54 25.67
CA GLY A 47 -17.82 -2.67 24.52
C GLY A 47 -18.12 -1.28 25.01
N ASN A 48 -17.07 -0.53 25.30
CA ASN A 48 -17.12 0.90 25.50
C ASN A 48 -17.68 1.48 24.20
N GLN A 49 -19.01 1.63 24.12
CA GLN A 49 -19.70 2.16 22.97
C GLN A 49 -19.43 3.66 22.98
N GLN A 50 -18.22 4.03 22.58
CA GLN A 50 -17.84 5.41 22.38
C GLN A 50 -18.91 6.03 21.48
N VAL A 51 -19.67 6.97 22.02
CA VAL A 51 -20.65 7.74 21.28
C VAL A 51 -19.86 8.54 20.24
N ARG A 52 -19.79 8.02 19.02
CA ARG A 52 -19.04 8.65 17.92
C ARG A 52 -19.88 9.79 17.37
N ASN A 53 -19.70 10.98 17.91
CA ASN A 53 -20.28 12.20 17.32
C ASN A 53 -19.48 12.61 16.10
N VAL A 54 -20.13 12.65 14.92
CA VAL A 54 -19.53 13.18 13.69
C VAL A 54 -19.92 14.64 13.55
N MET A 55 -18.99 15.53 13.88
CA MET A 55 -19.16 16.98 13.71
C MET A 55 -18.32 17.47 12.53
N VAL A 56 -18.85 18.43 11.77
CA VAL A 56 -18.14 19.09 10.66
C VAL A 56 -18.46 20.57 10.71
N GLU A 57 -17.42 21.39 10.83
CA GLU A 57 -17.52 22.85 10.73
C GLU A 57 -17.78 23.27 9.28
N VAL A 58 -18.66 24.26 9.12
CA VAL A 58 -18.96 24.88 7.83
C VAL A 58 -18.03 26.07 7.64
N THR A 59 -17.15 25.97 6.65
CA THR A 59 -16.19 27.04 6.30
C THR A 59 -16.66 27.75 5.03
N ASN A 60 -16.57 29.08 5.00
CA ASN A 60 -16.83 29.94 3.83
C ASN A 60 -18.25 29.77 3.25
N ASP A 61 -19.27 29.70 4.10
CA ASP A 61 -20.70 29.51 3.77
C ASP A 61 -21.02 28.33 2.84
N ASN A 62 -20.07 27.41 2.67
CA ASN A 62 -20.20 26.29 1.75
C ASN A 62 -20.76 25.07 2.48
N LEU A 63 -22.07 25.12 2.73
CA LEU A 63 -22.82 24.06 3.40
C LEU A 63 -22.73 22.74 2.63
N GLU A 64 -22.85 22.76 1.31
CA GLU A 64 -22.81 21.54 0.49
C GLU A 64 -21.49 20.77 0.68
N ARG A 65 -20.37 21.50 0.70
CA ARG A 65 -19.05 20.90 0.92
C ARG A 65 -18.96 20.30 2.32
N ALA A 66 -19.52 20.95 3.33
CA ALA A 66 -19.58 20.42 4.69
C ALA A 66 -20.43 19.14 4.76
N ILE A 67 -21.60 19.11 4.12
CA ILE A 67 -22.46 17.92 4.05
C ILE A 67 -21.73 16.76 3.35
N ARG A 68 -21.03 17.01 2.24
CA ARG A 68 -20.24 15.97 1.55
C ARG A 68 -19.12 15.43 2.43
N LYS A 69 -18.41 16.30 3.16
CA LYS A 69 -17.39 15.90 4.14
C LYS A 69 -18.00 15.04 5.25
N MET A 70 -19.13 15.46 5.82
CA MET A 70 -19.85 14.71 6.85
C MET A 70 -20.27 13.33 6.36
N LYS A 71 -20.87 13.25 5.16
CA LYS A 71 -21.28 11.98 4.52
C LYS A 71 -20.09 11.06 4.27
N ARG A 72 -18.91 11.61 3.94
CA ARG A 72 -17.68 10.82 3.77
C ARG A 72 -17.19 10.25 5.10
N ARG A 73 -17.08 11.07 6.15
CA ARG A 73 -16.71 10.61 7.51
C ARG A 73 -17.64 9.49 8.00
N LEU A 74 -18.95 9.66 7.83
CA LEU A 74 -19.96 8.64 8.18
C LEU A 74 -19.83 7.32 7.41
N LYS A 75 -19.29 7.36 6.18
CA LYS A 75 -19.01 6.15 5.40
C LYS A 75 -17.71 5.48 5.85
N ASP A 76 -16.67 6.27 6.10
CA ASP A 76 -15.36 5.78 6.53
C ASP A 76 -15.46 5.06 7.88
N ASP A 77 -16.29 5.58 8.80
CA ASP A 77 -16.56 4.96 10.11
C ASP A 77 -17.49 3.74 10.04
N ASN A 78 -17.93 3.32 8.84
CA ASN A 78 -19.00 2.33 8.62
C ASN A 78 -20.35 2.65 9.28
N GLY A 79 -20.55 3.88 9.78
CA GLY A 79 -21.74 4.27 10.54
C GLY A 79 -23.04 4.03 9.75
N ILE A 80 -23.08 4.47 8.49
CA ILE A 80 -24.27 4.28 7.63
C ILE A 80 -24.57 2.79 7.39
N LYS A 81 -23.54 1.95 7.24
CA LYS A 81 -23.71 0.51 6.99
C LYS A 81 -24.29 -0.18 8.22
N LEU A 82 -23.76 0.13 9.41
CA LEU A 82 -24.23 -0.41 10.68
C LEU A 82 -25.68 0.00 10.98
N LEU A 83 -26.05 1.26 10.71
CA LEU A 83 -27.42 1.74 10.89
C LEU A 83 -28.41 0.96 10.00
N ARG A 84 -28.03 0.66 8.75
CA ARG A 84 -28.85 -0.18 7.85
C ARG A 84 -28.94 -1.63 8.32
N GLU A 85 -27.84 -2.20 8.78
CA GLU A 85 -27.81 -3.58 9.27
C GLU A 85 -28.63 -3.76 10.55
N ARG A 86 -28.74 -2.71 11.39
CA ARG A 86 -29.56 -2.70 12.61
C ARG A 86 -31.05 -2.45 12.38
N GLN A 87 -31.45 -2.01 11.18
CA GLN A 87 -32.85 -1.68 10.88
C GLN A 87 -33.78 -2.90 10.99
N TYR A 88 -33.28 -4.10 10.70
CA TYR A 88 -34.04 -5.34 10.75
C TYR A 88 -33.23 -6.44 11.44
N PHE A 89 -33.92 -7.30 12.19
CA PHE A 89 -33.30 -8.49 12.76
C PHE A 89 -32.84 -9.45 11.65
N ARG A 90 -31.59 -9.90 11.74
CA ARG A 90 -31.02 -10.94 10.87
C ARG A 90 -30.49 -12.07 11.72
N LYS A 91 -30.73 -13.30 11.28
CA LYS A 91 -30.23 -14.48 11.99
C LYS A 91 -28.70 -14.50 11.98
N PRO A 92 -28.05 -15.00 13.05
CA PRO A 92 -26.59 -15.02 13.14
C PRO A 92 -25.92 -15.90 12.07
N SER A 93 -26.61 -16.94 11.58
CA SER A 93 -26.15 -17.76 10.45
C SER A 93 -26.03 -16.94 9.16
N GLU A 94 -27.03 -16.12 8.86
CA GLU A 94 -27.05 -15.24 7.69
C GLU A 94 -25.96 -14.17 7.77
N LEU A 95 -25.75 -13.59 8.96
CA LEU A 95 -24.67 -12.63 9.20
C LEU A 95 -23.30 -13.24 8.91
N LYS A 96 -23.06 -14.49 9.32
CA LYS A 96 -21.81 -15.22 9.03
C LYS A 96 -21.61 -15.43 7.52
N VAL A 97 -22.67 -15.79 6.80
CA VAL A 97 -22.63 -15.96 5.33
C VAL A 97 -22.32 -14.63 4.63
N LEU A 98 -22.98 -13.55 5.03
CA LEU A 98 -22.75 -12.22 4.46
C LEU A 98 -21.32 -11.72 4.74
N ALA A 99 -20.81 -11.94 5.96
CA ALA A 99 -19.44 -11.60 6.31
C ALA A 99 -18.42 -12.40 5.47
N ARG A 100 -18.71 -13.66 5.14
CA ARG A 100 -17.90 -14.47 4.22
C ARG A 100 -17.93 -13.90 2.80
N LYS A 101 -19.11 -13.68 2.22
CA LYS A 101 -19.26 -13.09 0.89
C LYS A 101 -18.56 -11.73 0.74
N GLU A 102 -18.66 -10.88 1.76
CA GLU A 102 -18.00 -9.57 1.77
C GLU A 102 -16.47 -9.67 1.88
N ARG A 103 -15.96 -10.69 2.58
CA ARG A 103 -14.51 -10.97 2.62
C ARG A 103 -14.02 -11.43 1.26
N ASP A 104 -14.72 -12.38 0.64
CA ASP A 104 -14.34 -12.96 -0.64
C ASP A 104 -14.34 -11.90 -1.74
N LYS A 105 -15.37 -11.03 -1.74
CA LYS A 105 -15.44 -9.85 -2.63
C LYS A 105 -14.23 -8.94 -2.46
N ARG A 106 -13.84 -8.61 -1.22
CA ARG A 106 -12.67 -7.77 -0.93
C ARG A 106 -11.37 -8.42 -1.40
N ILE A 107 -11.23 -9.73 -1.25
CA ILE A 107 -10.04 -10.47 -1.72
C ILE A 107 -9.98 -10.43 -3.25
N ALA A 108 -11.09 -10.74 -3.92
CA ALA A 108 -11.17 -10.72 -5.38
C ALA A 108 -10.85 -9.32 -5.94
N GLU A 109 -11.40 -8.26 -5.34
CA GLU A 109 -11.14 -6.89 -5.76
C GLU A 109 -9.68 -6.48 -5.55
N LYS A 110 -9.05 -6.89 -4.43
CA LYS A 110 -7.61 -6.65 -4.20
C LYS A 110 -6.75 -7.37 -5.24
N ALA A 111 -7.05 -8.64 -5.53
CA ALA A 111 -6.32 -9.41 -6.53
C ALA A 111 -6.46 -8.79 -7.93
N PHE A 112 -7.66 -8.37 -8.30
CA PHE A 112 -7.93 -7.70 -9.57
C PHE A 112 -7.16 -6.37 -9.69
N ARG A 113 -7.22 -5.51 -8.67
CA ARG A 113 -6.47 -4.24 -8.63
C ARG A 113 -4.96 -4.47 -8.70
N ALA A 114 -4.44 -5.48 -8.03
CA ALA A 114 -3.01 -5.83 -8.10
C ALA A 114 -2.61 -6.26 -9.52
N LYS A 115 -3.43 -7.09 -10.17
CA LYS A 115 -3.22 -7.49 -11.56
C LYS A 115 -3.27 -6.29 -12.51
N LEU A 116 -4.24 -5.40 -12.37
CA LEU A 116 -4.32 -4.17 -13.16
C LEU A 116 -3.09 -3.29 -12.96
N LYS A 117 -2.65 -3.08 -11.71
CA LYS A 117 -1.45 -2.30 -11.41
C LYS A 117 -0.19 -2.90 -12.06
N TRP A 118 -0.08 -4.23 -12.08
CA TRP A 118 1.01 -4.91 -12.77
C TRP A 118 0.96 -4.69 -14.29
N ILE A 119 -0.22 -4.84 -14.90
CA ILE A 119 -0.41 -4.63 -16.35
C ILE A 119 -0.06 -3.18 -16.73
N THR A 120 -0.59 -2.19 -16.01
CA THR A 120 -0.37 -0.78 -16.32
C THR A 120 1.10 -0.38 -16.14
N ALA A 121 1.75 -0.85 -15.08
CA ALA A 121 3.18 -0.64 -14.89
C ALA A 121 4.01 -1.29 -16.00
N ARG A 122 3.65 -2.50 -16.43
CA ARG A 122 4.32 -3.21 -17.52
C ARG A 122 4.15 -2.48 -18.85
N GLN A 123 2.94 -2.01 -19.17
CA GLN A 123 2.67 -1.25 -20.38
C GLN A 123 3.43 0.09 -20.40
N ALA A 124 3.47 0.82 -19.28
CA ALA A 124 4.23 2.07 -19.19
C ALA A 124 5.73 1.86 -19.47
N LYS A 125 6.30 0.75 -18.99
CA LYS A 125 7.69 0.38 -19.28
C LYS A 125 7.90 0.09 -20.77
N LEU A 126 7.04 -0.72 -21.39
CA LEU A 126 7.14 -1.06 -22.81
C LEU A 126 7.00 0.17 -23.71
N ILE A 127 6.05 1.05 -23.40
CA ILE A 127 5.85 2.31 -24.14
C ILE A 127 7.10 3.19 -24.02
N ARG A 128 7.68 3.31 -22.81
CA ARG A 128 8.92 4.08 -22.60
C ARG A 128 10.09 3.52 -23.42
N GLU A 129 10.29 2.20 -23.41
CA GLU A 129 11.34 1.54 -24.19
C GLU A 129 11.14 1.78 -25.70
N ALA A 130 9.92 1.61 -26.21
CA ALA A 130 9.60 1.86 -27.61
C ALA A 130 9.88 3.33 -28.04
N LEU A 131 9.53 4.30 -27.19
CA LEU A 131 9.82 5.71 -27.44
C LEU A 131 11.33 6.02 -27.44
N LEU A 132 12.11 5.35 -26.59
CA LEU A 132 13.57 5.51 -26.57
C LEU A 132 14.24 4.92 -27.81
N HIS A 133 13.79 3.75 -28.28
CA HIS A 133 14.28 3.17 -29.53
C HIS A 133 13.91 4.03 -30.74
N HIS A 134 12.68 4.56 -30.76
CA HIS A 134 12.24 5.51 -31.78
C HIS A 134 13.13 6.76 -31.75
N THR A 135 13.21 7.49 -30.63
CA THR A 135 14.03 8.72 -30.53
C THR A 135 15.51 8.51 -30.88
N SER A 136 16.14 7.41 -30.43
CA SER A 136 17.52 7.09 -30.77
C SER A 136 17.71 6.90 -32.28
N SER A 137 16.77 6.25 -32.96
CA SER A 137 16.85 6.04 -34.41
C SER A 137 16.72 7.36 -35.20
N TYR A 138 15.89 8.30 -34.72
CA TYR A 138 15.73 9.61 -35.34
C TYR A 138 16.98 10.48 -35.14
N LEU A 139 17.57 10.46 -33.95
CA LEU A 139 18.82 11.18 -33.67
C LEU A 139 19.98 10.64 -34.53
N SER A 140 20.13 9.31 -34.63
CA SER A 140 21.18 8.72 -35.47
C SER A 140 21.00 9.03 -36.96
N ARG A 141 19.76 8.98 -37.50
CA ARG A 141 19.49 9.37 -38.89
C ARG A 141 19.70 10.86 -39.13
N SER A 142 19.28 11.71 -38.20
CA SER A 142 19.44 13.17 -38.29
C SER A 142 20.93 13.55 -38.31
N LEU A 143 21.72 12.98 -37.40
CA LEU A 143 23.16 13.23 -37.34
C LEU A 143 23.86 12.75 -38.62
N TYR A 144 23.49 11.58 -39.14
CA TYR A 144 24.01 11.06 -40.40
C TYR A 144 23.72 12.01 -41.59
N ILE A 145 22.49 12.51 -41.71
CA ILE A 145 22.12 13.46 -42.76
C ILE A 145 22.89 14.78 -42.62
N SER A 146 23.08 15.30 -41.41
CA SER A 146 23.87 16.52 -41.20
C SER A 146 25.34 16.34 -41.56
N THR A 147 25.94 15.20 -41.23
CA THR A 147 27.34 14.90 -41.59
C THR A 147 27.51 14.81 -43.10
N ILE A 148 26.57 14.18 -43.81
CA ILE A 148 26.59 14.16 -45.29
C ILE A 148 26.48 15.57 -45.87
N ALA A 149 25.57 16.40 -45.33
CA ALA A 149 25.40 17.77 -45.80
C ALA A 149 26.63 18.67 -45.53
N GLU A 150 27.41 18.38 -44.49
CA GLU A 150 28.71 19.01 -44.22
C GLU A 150 29.79 18.53 -45.19
N CYS A 151 29.88 17.22 -45.44
CA CYS A 151 30.81 16.67 -46.44
C CYS A 151 30.56 17.25 -47.84
N LEU A 152 29.30 17.34 -48.27
CA LEU A 152 28.94 17.94 -49.56
C LEU A 152 29.28 19.44 -49.63
N ARG A 153 29.18 20.18 -48.52
CA ARG A 153 29.61 21.59 -48.44
C ARG A 153 31.12 21.75 -48.58
N THR A 154 31.92 20.81 -48.05
CA THR A 154 33.39 20.87 -48.17
C THR A 154 33.89 20.51 -49.57
N LEU A 155 33.17 19.64 -50.30
CA LEU A 155 33.48 19.25 -51.67
C LEU A 155 33.18 20.35 -52.71
N SER A 156 32.38 21.36 -52.35
CA SER A 156 31.99 22.44 -53.26
C SER A 156 32.83 23.72 -53.13
N LEU A 157 33.93 23.71 -52.36
CA LEU A 157 34.82 24.87 -52.24
C LEU A 157 35.96 24.77 -53.27
N PRO A 158 36.00 25.61 -54.32
CA PRO A 158 37.13 25.66 -55.22
C PRO A 158 38.36 26.15 -54.44
N ALA A 159 39.50 25.46 -54.62
CA ALA A 159 40.75 25.77 -53.95
C ALA A 159 41.13 27.25 -54.12
N PRO A 160 41.71 27.91 -53.10
CA PRO A 160 42.14 29.29 -53.23
C PRO A 160 43.25 29.37 -54.28
N THR A 161 42.94 29.94 -55.44
CA THR A 161 43.91 30.33 -56.46
C THR A 161 44.87 31.33 -55.84
N GLN A 162 46.11 30.90 -55.57
CA GLN A 162 47.21 31.77 -55.20
C GLN A 162 47.56 32.60 -56.45
N ILE A 163 47.16 33.87 -56.46
CA ILE A 163 47.60 34.84 -57.46
C ILE A 163 48.78 35.58 -56.83
N GLN A 164 49.98 35.36 -57.38
CA GLN A 164 51.19 36.12 -57.09
C GLN A 164 51.23 37.41 -57.89
#